data_AF-A0A1V5N7D0-F1
#
_entry.id   AF-A0A1V5N7D0-F1
#
_cell.length_a   1.000
_cell.length_b   1.000
_cell.length_c   1.000
_cell.angle_alpha   90.00
_cell.angle_beta   90.00
_cell.angle_gamma   90.00
#
_symmetry.space_group_name_H-M   'P 1'
#
loop_
_entity.id
_entity.type
_entity.pdbx_description
1 polymer ?
#
loop_
_entity_poly.entity_id
_entity_poly.type
_entity_poly.pdbx_seq_one_letter_code
_entity_poly.pdbx_strand_id
1 'polypeptide(L)'
;MPQKTWTRDELLIAFNLYCRIPFGQLRHGNSEIIKFAEKIGRTPSALSMKLCNFASFDPSHQKRNVAGLKHSGKGDKKIWDEFNQNWEKLAFESQQALERVAGLKQIESYEELQLPDGPTETLRNVRVRLVQNFFRDSVLASYKFVCSFCSLSMTQMLCASHIVPWSKNIEKRADPRNGICLCTFHDRAFDRGLVTIDDDLKIVISDRVMKMKTSPLHDAGFVKLHGNKIILPEKFKPDEYSLEYHRSKIFINN
;
A
#
# COMPACT_ATOMS: atom_id res chain seq x y z
N MET A 1 3.14 32.28 -19.80
CA MET A 1 1.81 31.97 -19.21
C MET A 1 1.97 31.89 -17.70
N PRO A 2 1.08 32.48 -16.88
CA PRO A 2 1.16 32.35 -15.44
C PRO A 2 1.06 30.88 -15.02
N GLN A 3 1.88 30.46 -14.06
CA GLN A 3 1.93 29.08 -13.59
C GLN A 3 0.61 28.74 -12.89
N LYS A 4 -0.23 27.90 -13.52
CA LYS A 4 -1.49 27.42 -12.93
C LYS A 4 -1.21 26.77 -11.56
N THR A 5 -1.75 27.34 -10.49
CA THR A 5 -1.61 26.81 -9.11
C THR A 5 -2.28 25.44 -8.99
N TRP A 6 -1.69 24.52 -8.22
CA TRP A 6 -2.28 23.20 -7.98
C TRP A 6 -3.48 23.30 -7.04
N THR A 7 -4.62 22.74 -7.42
CA THR A 7 -5.81 22.68 -6.55
C THR A 7 -5.68 21.54 -5.54
N ARG A 8 -6.51 21.53 -4.49
CA ARG A 8 -6.53 20.43 -3.51
C ARG A 8 -6.82 19.09 -4.18
N ASP A 9 -7.85 19.01 -5.02
CA ASP A 9 -8.21 17.78 -5.72
C ASP A 9 -7.08 17.29 -6.65
N GLU A 10 -6.40 18.19 -7.38
CA GLU A 10 -5.22 17.83 -8.18
C GLU A 10 -4.08 17.26 -7.31
N LEU A 11 -3.84 17.81 -6.12
CA LEU A 11 -2.82 17.31 -5.20
C LEU A 11 -3.21 15.96 -4.57
N LEU A 12 -4.48 15.77 -4.22
CA LEU A 12 -4.98 14.50 -3.70
C LEU A 12 -4.85 13.39 -4.74
N ILE A 13 -5.20 13.67 -5.99
CA ILE A 13 -5.02 12.76 -7.13
C ILE A 13 -3.54 12.44 -7.32
N ALA A 14 -2.67 13.46 -7.32
CA ALA A 14 -1.24 13.28 -7.49
C ALA A 14 -0.61 12.43 -6.38
N PHE A 15 -0.99 12.66 -5.11
CA PHE A 15 -0.52 11.85 -3.99
C PHE A 15 -1.03 10.40 -4.09
N ASN A 16 -2.30 10.20 -4.46
CA ASN A 16 -2.84 8.86 -4.63
C ASN A 16 -2.10 8.09 -5.74
N LEU A 17 -1.80 8.75 -6.87
CA LEU A 17 -0.96 8.18 -7.93
C LEU A 17 0.45 7.86 -7.44
N TYR A 18 1.06 8.74 -6.64
CA TYR A 18 2.34 8.44 -6.00
C TYR A 18 2.26 7.18 -5.14
N CYS A 19 1.18 6.95 -4.40
CA CYS A 19 1.01 5.73 -3.59
C CYS A 19 0.86 4.46 -4.44
N ARG A 20 0.11 4.49 -5.56
CA ARG A 20 -0.17 3.29 -6.38
C ARG A 20 0.80 3.02 -7.55
N ILE A 21 1.73 3.93 -7.85
CA ILE A 21 2.72 3.74 -8.92
C ILE A 21 4.09 3.42 -8.29
N PRO A 22 4.78 2.35 -8.72
CA PRO A 22 6.14 2.08 -8.26
C PRO A 22 7.08 3.28 -8.54
N PHE A 23 7.99 3.59 -7.62
CA PHE A 23 8.88 4.74 -7.68
C PHE A 23 9.68 4.80 -8.99
N GLY A 24 10.21 3.65 -9.46
CA GLY A 24 10.92 3.55 -10.75
C GLY A 24 10.06 3.82 -11.99
N GLN A 25 8.74 3.99 -11.82
CA GLN A 25 7.78 4.24 -12.88
C GLN A 25 7.13 5.63 -12.81
N LEU A 26 7.57 6.52 -11.92
CA LEU A 26 7.07 7.90 -11.80
C LEU A 26 7.54 8.83 -12.94
N ARG A 27 7.65 8.29 -14.16
CA ARG A 27 8.10 8.99 -15.37
C ARG A 27 6.91 9.46 -16.19
N HIS A 28 7.05 10.58 -16.89
CA HIS A 28 5.99 11.17 -17.72
C HIS A 28 5.41 10.23 -18.79
N GLY A 29 6.15 9.20 -19.23
CA GLY A 29 5.69 8.19 -20.19
C GLY A 29 4.86 7.04 -19.58
N ASN A 30 4.61 7.04 -18.27
CA ASN A 30 3.74 6.06 -17.63
C ASN A 30 2.28 6.28 -18.06
N SER A 31 1.57 5.23 -18.46
CA SER A 31 0.20 5.31 -18.99
C SER A 31 -0.81 5.91 -18.01
N GLU A 32 -0.72 5.58 -16.72
CA GLU A 32 -1.59 6.16 -15.69
C GLU A 32 -1.27 7.65 -15.48
N ILE A 33 0.01 8.04 -15.50
CA ILE A 33 0.40 9.46 -15.42
C ILE A 33 -0.15 10.23 -16.63
N ILE A 34 -0.03 9.69 -17.84
CA ILE A 34 -0.55 10.33 -19.06
C ILE A 34 -2.07 10.53 -18.95
N LYS A 35 -2.79 9.45 -18.66
CA LYS A 35 -4.24 9.42 -18.52
C LYS A 35 -4.74 10.41 -17.46
N PHE A 36 -4.15 10.43 -16.27
CA PHE A 36 -4.62 11.32 -15.21
C PHE A 36 -4.20 12.76 -15.42
N ALA A 37 -3.04 13.01 -16.04
CA ALA A 37 -2.61 14.36 -16.38
C ALA A 37 -3.60 15.03 -17.34
N GLU A 38 -4.04 14.31 -18.38
CA GLU A 38 -5.07 14.78 -19.31
C GLU A 38 -6.37 15.14 -18.57
N LYS A 39 -6.85 14.25 -17.70
CA LYS A 39 -8.11 14.44 -16.96
C LYS A 39 -8.09 15.62 -15.99
N ILE A 40 -6.93 15.95 -15.41
CA ILE A 40 -6.79 17.13 -14.53
C ILE A 40 -6.36 18.40 -15.29
N GLY A 41 -6.25 18.34 -16.62
CA GLY A 41 -5.81 19.47 -17.46
C GLY A 41 -4.37 19.90 -17.15
N ARG A 42 -3.45 18.94 -17.01
CA ARG A 42 -2.01 19.11 -16.78
C ARG A 42 -1.20 18.32 -17.81
N THR A 43 0.08 18.64 -17.95
CA THR A 43 0.99 17.83 -18.78
C THR A 43 1.47 16.60 -17.99
N PRO A 44 1.76 15.46 -18.65
CA PRO A 44 2.32 14.29 -17.99
C PRO A 44 3.62 14.58 -17.24
N SER A 45 4.46 15.48 -17.78
CA SER A 45 5.68 15.95 -17.12
C SER A 45 5.40 16.72 -15.83
N ALA A 46 4.41 17.62 -15.82
CA ALA A 46 4.04 18.36 -14.62
C ALA A 46 3.52 17.43 -13.50
N LEU A 47 2.74 16.42 -13.87
CA LEU A 47 2.26 15.42 -12.92
C LEU A 47 3.40 14.52 -12.42
N SER A 48 4.25 14.00 -13.31
CA SER A 48 5.43 13.22 -12.94
C SER A 48 6.35 14.00 -11.97
N MET A 49 6.62 15.28 -12.24
CA MET A 49 7.37 16.14 -11.32
C MET A 49 6.68 16.28 -9.96
N LYS A 50 5.35 16.39 -9.93
CA LYS A 50 4.57 16.46 -8.69
C LYS A 50 4.67 15.17 -7.88
N LEU A 51 4.62 14.01 -8.53
CA LEU A 51 4.80 12.71 -7.90
C LEU A 51 6.22 12.56 -7.30
N CYS A 52 7.25 13.00 -8.03
CA CYS A 52 8.62 13.02 -7.52
C CYS A 52 8.81 13.97 -6.32
N ASN A 53 8.09 15.09 -6.27
CA ASN A 53 8.11 15.95 -5.08
C ASN A 53 7.57 15.22 -3.85
N PHE A 54 6.45 14.48 -3.96
CA PHE A 54 5.95 13.67 -2.85
C PHE A 54 6.95 12.59 -2.43
N ALA A 55 7.62 11.95 -3.39
CA ALA A 55 8.66 10.98 -3.10
C ALA A 55 9.80 11.56 -2.24
N SER A 56 10.11 12.86 -2.37
CA SER A 56 11.14 13.52 -1.55
C SER A 56 10.77 13.70 -0.06
N PHE A 57 9.49 13.55 0.29
CA PHE A 57 9.03 13.58 1.68
C PHE A 57 8.98 12.18 2.32
N ASP A 58 9.10 11.10 1.54
CA ASP A 58 9.10 9.73 2.06
C ASP A 58 10.41 9.41 2.77
N PRO A 59 10.38 9.02 4.06
CA PRO A 59 11.59 8.66 4.81
C PRO A 59 12.44 7.56 4.15
N SER A 60 11.81 6.61 3.46
CA SER A 60 12.47 5.52 2.73
C SER A 60 13.31 6.05 1.57
N HIS A 61 12.85 7.11 0.91
CA HIS A 61 13.55 7.76 -0.19
C HIS A 61 14.57 8.80 0.30
N GLN A 62 14.28 9.50 1.41
CA GLN A 62 15.22 10.43 2.04
C GLN A 62 16.50 9.71 2.51
N LYS A 63 16.38 8.50 3.07
CA LYS A 63 17.54 7.64 3.40
C LYS A 63 18.40 7.27 2.20
N ARG A 64 17.84 7.37 0.99
CA ARG A 64 18.52 7.12 -0.30
C ARG A 64 18.97 8.41 -0.99
N ASN A 65 18.93 9.55 -0.29
CA ASN A 65 19.28 10.88 -0.81
C ASN A 65 18.44 11.32 -2.03
N VAL A 66 17.19 10.84 -2.14
CA VAL A 66 16.27 11.34 -3.16
C VAL A 66 15.78 12.74 -2.77
N ALA A 67 16.15 13.74 -3.57
CA ALA A 67 15.76 15.13 -3.36
C ALA A 67 14.60 15.56 -4.27
N GLY A 68 13.72 16.42 -3.75
CA GLY A 68 12.63 17.04 -4.50
C GLY A 68 13.04 18.34 -5.19
N LEU A 69 12.11 18.97 -5.91
CA LEU A 69 12.34 20.26 -6.55
C LEU A 69 12.40 21.39 -5.51
N LYS A 70 13.42 22.25 -5.59
CA LYS A 70 13.74 23.28 -4.58
C LYS A 70 12.65 24.35 -4.31
N HIS A 71 11.68 24.57 -5.20
CA HIS A 71 10.86 25.81 -5.20
C HIS A 71 9.32 25.63 -5.18
N SER A 72 8.75 24.46 -4.91
CA SER A 72 7.28 24.29 -5.02
C SER A 72 6.62 23.25 -4.10
N GLY A 73 7.00 23.22 -2.82
CA GLY A 73 6.64 22.14 -1.90
C GLY A 73 5.63 22.42 -0.78
N LYS A 74 5.18 23.66 -0.51
CA LYS A 74 4.34 23.93 0.69
C LYS A 74 2.99 23.19 0.66
N GLY A 75 2.29 23.21 -0.48
CA GLY A 75 1.03 22.47 -0.67
C GLY A 75 1.24 20.96 -0.65
N ASP A 76 2.30 20.49 -1.32
CA ASP A 76 2.68 19.08 -1.36
C ASP A 76 2.99 18.54 0.05
N LYS A 77 3.77 19.29 0.83
CA LYS A 77 4.11 18.96 2.21
C LYS A 77 2.88 18.92 3.11
N LYS A 78 1.96 19.88 2.95
CA LYS A 78 0.68 19.89 3.68
C LYS A 78 -0.12 18.62 3.41
N ILE A 79 -0.29 18.22 2.15
CA ILE A 79 -1.00 16.99 1.80
C ILE A 79 -0.27 15.75 2.33
N TRP A 80 1.05 15.70 2.21
CA TRP A 80 1.87 14.64 2.78
C TRP A 80 1.63 14.48 4.29
N ASP A 81 1.63 15.59 5.03
CA ASP A 81 1.45 15.58 6.48
C ASP A 81 0.00 15.21 6.86
N GLU A 82 -1.01 15.67 6.12
CA GLU A 82 -2.41 15.28 6.30
C GLU A 82 -2.63 13.77 6.11
N PHE A 83 -2.01 13.16 5.09
CA PHE A 83 -2.09 11.71 4.89
C PHE A 83 -1.43 10.94 6.04
N ASN A 84 -0.25 11.39 6.50
CA ASN A 84 0.44 10.73 7.61
C ASN A 84 -0.29 10.87 8.95
N GLN A 85 -1.19 11.86 9.09
CA GLN A 85 -2.07 12.01 10.25
C GLN A 85 -3.34 11.15 10.15
N ASN A 86 -3.95 11.05 8.96
CA ASN A 86 -5.20 10.30 8.79
C ASN A 86 -5.31 9.66 7.40
N TRP A 87 -4.71 8.48 7.27
CA TRP A 87 -4.73 7.72 6.02
C TRP A 87 -6.14 7.36 5.55
N GLU A 88 -7.06 7.00 6.45
CA GLU A 88 -8.41 6.57 6.06
C GLU A 88 -9.19 7.71 5.40
N LYS A 89 -9.18 8.88 6.03
CA LYS A 89 -9.84 10.08 5.51
C LYS A 89 -9.27 10.47 4.15
N LEU A 90 -7.94 10.56 4.04
CA LEU A 90 -7.29 11.04 2.83
C LEU A 90 -7.32 10.03 1.67
N ALA A 91 -7.30 8.72 1.97
CA ALA A 91 -7.59 7.67 1.00
C ALA A 91 -8.99 7.85 0.40
N PHE A 92 -10.00 8.07 1.24
CA PHE A 92 -11.37 8.31 0.79
C PHE A 92 -11.49 9.62 -0.01
N GLU A 93 -10.97 10.75 0.50
CA GLU A 93 -11.01 12.04 -0.19
C GLU A 93 -10.32 12.01 -1.55
N SER A 94 -9.18 11.33 -1.65
CA SER A 94 -8.46 11.21 -2.92
C SER A 94 -9.17 10.30 -3.93
N GLN A 95 -9.85 9.25 -3.48
CA GLN A 95 -10.72 8.45 -4.35
C GLN A 95 -11.92 9.27 -4.84
N GLN A 96 -12.55 10.06 -3.97
CA GLN A 96 -13.60 10.97 -4.41
C GLN A 96 -13.10 12.03 -5.39
N ALA A 97 -11.89 12.56 -5.20
CA ALA A 97 -11.29 13.51 -6.14
C ALA A 97 -11.07 12.85 -7.54
N LEU A 98 -10.64 11.59 -7.56
CA LEU A 98 -10.56 10.81 -8.80
C LEU A 98 -11.93 10.63 -9.45
N GLU A 99 -12.98 10.30 -8.69
CA GLU A 99 -14.34 10.20 -9.22
C GLU A 99 -14.82 11.55 -9.80
N ARG A 100 -14.68 12.65 -9.04
CA ARG A 100 -15.12 14.00 -9.43
C ARG A 100 -14.41 14.52 -10.68
N VAL A 101 -13.08 14.40 -10.73
CA VAL A 101 -12.26 15.03 -11.77
C VAL A 101 -12.02 14.10 -12.95
N ALA A 102 -11.87 12.80 -12.69
CA ALA A 102 -11.54 11.83 -13.72
C ALA A 102 -12.75 11.08 -14.28
N GLY A 103 -13.95 11.22 -13.68
CA GLY A 103 -15.15 10.49 -14.09
C GLY A 103 -15.01 8.97 -13.97
N LEU A 104 -14.06 8.49 -13.16
CA LEU A 104 -13.78 7.07 -12.97
C LEU A 104 -14.61 6.56 -11.80
N LYS A 105 -15.71 5.85 -12.06
CA LYS A 105 -16.23 4.90 -11.07
C LYS A 105 -15.23 3.74 -11.02
N GLN A 106 -14.62 3.47 -9.86
CA GLN A 106 -13.79 2.27 -9.75
C GLN A 106 -14.66 1.03 -9.99
N ILE A 107 -14.14 0.11 -10.81
CA ILE A 107 -14.67 -1.23 -11.01
C ILE A 107 -14.50 -1.99 -9.69
N GLU A 108 -15.55 -2.69 -9.27
CA GLU A 108 -15.58 -3.54 -8.09
C GLU A 108 -14.50 -4.63 -8.19
N SER A 109 -13.35 -4.45 -7.53
CA SER A 109 -12.34 -5.51 -7.46
C SER A 109 -11.63 -5.56 -6.11
N TYR A 110 -12.35 -5.99 -5.08
CA TYR A 110 -11.85 -6.85 -4.02
C TYR A 110 -13.04 -7.70 -3.51
N GLU A 111 -12.77 -8.97 -3.17
CA GLU A 111 -13.73 -10.01 -2.81
C GLU A 111 -14.97 -9.49 -2.07
N GLU A 112 -16.15 -9.95 -2.49
CA GLU A 112 -17.46 -9.67 -1.89
C GLU A 112 -17.39 -9.66 -0.35
N LEU A 113 -17.19 -8.48 0.22
CA LEU A 113 -17.65 -8.18 1.56
C LEU A 113 -19.18 -8.09 1.44
N GLN A 114 -19.86 -9.23 1.60
CA GLN A 114 -21.29 -9.27 1.86
C GLN A 114 -21.53 -8.58 3.20
N LEU A 115 -21.76 -7.27 3.13
CA LEU A 115 -22.12 -6.44 4.26
C LEU A 115 -23.65 -6.29 4.25
N PRO A 116 -24.31 -6.25 5.42
CA PRO A 116 -25.75 -6.07 5.51
C PRO A 116 -26.22 -4.81 4.76
N ASP A 117 -27.38 -4.90 4.10
CA ASP A 117 -27.94 -3.81 3.29
C ASP A 117 -28.93 -2.95 4.10
N GLY A 118 -28.69 -1.63 4.05
CA GLY A 118 -29.50 -0.55 4.59
C GLY A 118 -28.94 0.81 4.12
N PRO A 119 -29.72 1.91 4.11
CA PRO A 119 -29.29 3.18 3.50
C PRO A 119 -28.01 3.78 4.11
N THR A 120 -27.82 3.59 5.41
CA THR A 120 -26.63 4.05 6.16
C THR A 120 -25.45 3.10 5.93
N GLU A 121 -25.76 1.82 5.83
CA GLU A 121 -24.84 0.73 5.53
C GLU A 121 -24.26 0.87 4.12
N THR A 122 -25.04 1.27 3.12
CA THR A 122 -24.56 1.46 1.73
C THR A 122 -23.43 2.48 1.65
N LEU A 123 -23.58 3.66 2.25
CA LEU A 123 -22.54 4.69 2.25
C LEU A 123 -21.28 4.25 3.01
N ARG A 124 -21.46 3.55 4.13
CA ARG A 124 -20.36 2.97 4.90
C ARG A 124 -19.60 1.89 4.10
N ASN A 125 -20.33 1.05 3.37
CA ASN A 125 -19.77 -0.03 2.57
C ASN A 125 -18.94 0.51 1.40
N VAL A 126 -19.43 1.56 0.71
CA VAL A 126 -18.67 2.25 -0.34
C VAL A 126 -17.37 2.82 0.20
N ARG A 127 -17.41 3.51 1.36
CA ARG A 127 -16.21 4.06 1.99
C ARG A 127 -15.19 2.97 2.32
N VAL A 128 -15.62 1.87 2.93
CA VAL A 128 -14.74 0.75 3.27
C VAL A 128 -14.07 0.18 2.02
N ARG A 129 -14.84 -0.03 0.94
CA ARG A 129 -14.32 -0.56 -0.33
C ARG A 129 -13.25 0.36 -0.94
N LEU A 130 -13.52 1.67 -1.03
CA LEU A 130 -12.57 2.63 -1.61
C LEU A 130 -11.25 2.70 -0.82
N VAL A 131 -11.33 2.64 0.50
CA VAL A 131 -10.15 2.64 1.38
C VAL A 131 -9.36 1.34 1.22
N GLN A 132 -10.03 0.18 1.18
CA GLN A 132 -9.39 -1.12 0.98
C GLN A 132 -8.69 -1.21 -0.38
N ASN A 133 -9.33 -0.75 -1.45
CA ASN A 133 -8.72 -0.70 -2.78
C ASN A 133 -7.48 0.18 -2.80
N PHE A 134 -7.57 1.39 -2.21
CA PHE A 134 -6.42 2.28 -2.08
C PHE A 134 -5.27 1.62 -1.31
N PHE A 135 -5.57 1.00 -0.16
CA PHE A 135 -4.58 0.30 0.65
C PHE A 135 -3.91 -0.81 -0.15
N ARG A 136 -4.71 -1.65 -0.82
CA ARG A 136 -4.22 -2.75 -1.66
C ARG A 136 -3.28 -2.26 -2.75
N ASP A 137 -3.72 -1.30 -3.54
CA ASP A 137 -2.93 -0.75 -4.65
C ASP A 137 -1.63 -0.13 -4.16
N SER A 138 -1.69 0.58 -3.03
CA SER A 138 -0.52 1.23 -2.42
C SER A 138 0.51 0.22 -1.92
N VAL A 139 0.06 -0.84 -1.24
CA VAL A 139 0.92 -1.91 -0.74
C VAL A 139 1.54 -2.65 -1.92
N LEU A 140 0.74 -3.18 -2.85
CA LEU A 140 1.27 -3.93 -4.01
C LEU A 140 2.29 -3.11 -4.80
N ALA A 141 2.00 -1.84 -5.08
CA ALA A 141 2.91 -0.96 -5.79
C ALA A 141 4.23 -0.73 -5.04
N SER A 142 4.18 -0.59 -3.71
CA SER A 142 5.39 -0.40 -2.88
C SER A 142 6.35 -1.60 -2.92
N TYR A 143 5.82 -2.81 -3.13
CA TYR A 143 6.58 -4.04 -3.32
C TYR A 143 6.81 -4.38 -4.80
N LYS A 144 6.52 -3.45 -5.73
CA LYS A 144 6.65 -3.67 -7.19
C LYS A 144 5.88 -4.91 -7.68
N PHE A 145 4.74 -5.21 -7.06
CA PHE A 145 3.88 -6.34 -7.40
C PHE A 145 4.62 -7.68 -7.29
N VAL A 146 5.42 -7.88 -6.23
CA VAL A 146 5.96 -9.20 -5.89
C VAL A 146 5.69 -9.56 -4.43
N CYS A 147 5.49 -10.85 -4.16
CA CYS A 147 5.40 -11.36 -2.79
C CYS A 147 6.71 -11.07 -2.03
N SER A 148 6.59 -10.48 -0.86
CA SER A 148 7.70 -10.12 0.02
C SER A 148 8.53 -11.33 0.47
N PHE A 149 7.93 -12.53 0.52
CA PHE A 149 8.61 -13.73 1.02
C PHE A 149 9.26 -14.57 -0.08
N CYS A 150 8.62 -14.69 -1.25
CA CYS A 150 9.06 -15.63 -2.29
C CYS A 150 9.25 -15.01 -3.68
N SER A 151 9.06 -13.70 -3.83
CA SER A 151 9.17 -12.98 -5.11
C SER A 151 8.15 -13.36 -6.19
N LEU A 152 7.11 -14.14 -5.87
CA LEU A 152 6.03 -14.44 -6.83
C LEU A 152 5.44 -13.12 -7.35
N SER A 153 5.42 -12.94 -8.67
CA SER A 153 4.99 -11.70 -9.34
C SER A 153 3.64 -11.82 -10.07
N MET A 154 2.85 -12.85 -9.75
CA MET A 154 1.54 -13.06 -10.32
C MET A 154 0.50 -12.22 -9.58
N THR A 155 0.18 -11.03 -10.08
CA THR A 155 -0.71 -10.04 -9.41
C THR A 155 -2.05 -10.60 -8.94
N GLN A 156 -2.65 -11.52 -9.68
CA GLN A 156 -3.92 -12.17 -9.32
C GLN A 156 -3.82 -13.01 -8.03
N MET A 157 -2.61 -13.48 -7.70
CA MET A 157 -2.31 -14.25 -6.50
C MET A 157 -1.71 -13.38 -5.39
N LEU A 158 -1.64 -12.05 -5.56
CA LEU A 158 -1.09 -11.15 -4.55
C LEU A 158 -2.20 -10.56 -3.67
N CYS A 159 -1.92 -10.50 -2.39
CA CYS A 159 -2.72 -9.90 -1.34
C CYS A 159 -1.94 -8.72 -0.72
N ALA A 160 -2.68 -7.72 -0.25
CA ALA A 160 -2.15 -6.72 0.66
C ALA A 160 -2.54 -7.17 2.07
N SER A 161 -1.66 -7.95 2.70
CA SER A 161 -1.90 -8.51 4.02
C SER A 161 -1.74 -7.42 5.08
N HIS A 162 -2.74 -7.26 5.94
CA HIS A 162 -2.65 -6.34 7.08
C HIS A 162 -1.80 -6.96 8.18
N ILE A 163 -0.82 -6.21 8.69
CA ILE A 163 0.02 -6.66 9.81
C ILE A 163 -0.78 -6.62 11.11
N VAL A 164 -1.37 -5.47 11.41
CA VAL A 164 -2.39 -5.32 12.45
C VAL A 164 -3.76 -5.48 11.79
N PRO A 165 -4.59 -6.44 12.24
CA PRO A 165 -5.86 -6.73 11.62
C PRO A 165 -6.76 -5.50 11.54
N TRP A 166 -7.48 -5.36 10.41
CA TRP A 166 -8.37 -4.25 10.11
C TRP A 166 -9.36 -3.90 11.25
N SER A 167 -9.85 -4.90 11.97
CA SER A 167 -10.81 -4.71 13.06
C SER A 167 -10.20 -4.15 14.34
N LYS A 168 -8.87 -4.16 14.49
CA LYS A 168 -8.17 -3.86 15.76
C LYS A 168 -7.62 -2.44 15.85
N ASN A 169 -7.26 -1.82 14.73
CA ASN A 169 -6.74 -0.44 14.74
C ASN A 169 -7.31 0.35 13.54
N ILE A 170 -8.17 1.33 13.82
CA ILE A 170 -8.85 2.13 12.80
C ILE A 170 -7.85 3.01 12.04
N GLU A 171 -6.91 3.64 12.74
CA GLU A 171 -5.96 4.58 12.15
C GLU A 171 -5.01 3.92 11.14
N LYS A 172 -4.74 2.62 11.32
CA LYS A 172 -3.83 1.83 10.47
C LYS A 172 -4.51 1.10 9.31
N ARG A 173 -5.82 1.23 9.14
CA ARG A 173 -6.59 0.51 8.09
C ARG A 173 -6.12 0.83 6.68
N ALA A 174 -5.87 2.11 6.44
CA ALA A 174 -5.52 2.66 5.14
C ALA A 174 -4.03 2.98 5.01
N ASP A 175 -3.27 2.82 6.10
CA ASP A 175 -1.84 3.14 6.16
C ASP A 175 -1.03 2.02 5.51
N PRO A 176 -0.36 2.24 4.37
CA PRO A 176 0.40 1.19 3.70
C PRO A 176 1.56 0.63 4.55
N ARG A 177 2.02 1.34 5.58
CA ARG A 177 3.02 0.84 6.55
C ARG A 177 2.48 -0.28 7.44
N ASN A 178 1.16 -0.47 7.47
CA ASN A 178 0.52 -1.62 8.10
C ASN A 178 0.26 -2.77 7.10
N GLY A 179 0.88 -2.74 5.92
CA GLY A 179 0.65 -3.69 4.85
C GLY A 179 1.91 -4.39 4.36
N ILE A 180 1.77 -5.66 3.98
CA ILE A 180 2.81 -6.44 3.32
C ILE A 180 2.21 -7.07 2.06
N CYS A 181 2.92 -6.96 0.93
CA CYS A 181 2.53 -7.68 -0.27
C CYS A 181 2.92 -9.15 -0.13
N LEU A 182 1.95 -10.05 -0.04
CA LEU A 182 2.16 -11.50 0.08
C LEU A 182 1.39 -12.23 -1.02
N CYS A 183 1.84 -13.41 -1.42
CA CYS A 183 0.98 -14.27 -2.24
C CYS A 183 -0.11 -14.90 -1.38
N THR A 184 -1.21 -15.38 -1.97
CA THR A 184 -2.36 -15.96 -1.26
C THR A 184 -1.96 -17.04 -0.24
N PHE A 185 -0.96 -17.87 -0.57
CA PHE A 185 -0.45 -18.88 0.34
C PHE A 185 0.20 -18.29 1.60
N HIS A 186 1.09 -17.30 1.42
CA HIS A 186 1.80 -16.64 2.52
C HIS A 186 0.91 -15.70 3.32
N ASP A 187 -0.01 -15.01 2.65
CA ASP A 187 -1.05 -14.18 3.26
C ASP A 187 -1.87 -15.00 4.26
N ARG A 188 -2.43 -16.14 3.83
CA ARG A 188 -3.20 -17.02 4.71
C ARG A 188 -2.37 -17.61 5.83
N ALA A 189 -1.09 -17.89 5.61
CA ALA A 189 -0.21 -18.38 6.67
C ALA A 189 0.10 -17.28 7.71
N PHE A 190 0.33 -16.05 7.25
CA PHE A 190 0.62 -14.90 8.10
C PHE A 190 -0.59 -14.52 8.94
N ASP A 191 -1.77 -14.37 8.32
CA ASP A 191 -3.04 -14.09 9.00
C ASP A 191 -3.38 -15.12 10.09
N ARG A 192 -2.99 -16.39 9.88
CA ARG A 192 -3.20 -17.50 10.82
C ARG A 192 -2.10 -17.61 11.87
N GLY A 193 -1.10 -16.73 11.86
CA GLY A 193 0.01 -16.75 12.79
C GLY A 193 0.98 -17.91 12.61
N LEU A 194 0.96 -18.58 11.44
CA LEU A 194 1.86 -19.69 11.13
C LEU A 194 3.27 -19.22 10.77
N VAL A 195 3.35 -18.00 10.26
CA VAL A 195 4.57 -17.28 9.89
C VAL A 195 4.51 -15.85 10.42
N THR A 196 5.65 -15.28 10.79
CA THR A 196 5.80 -13.87 11.15
C THR A 196 7.15 -13.32 10.68
N ILE A 197 7.47 -12.08 11.07
CA ILE A 197 8.70 -11.38 10.70
C ILE A 197 9.35 -10.86 11.99
N ASP A 198 10.62 -11.21 12.22
CA ASP A 198 11.38 -10.76 13.39
C ASP A 198 11.93 -9.32 13.23
N ASP A 199 12.64 -8.85 14.26
CA ASP A 199 13.24 -7.50 14.29
C ASP A 199 14.37 -7.31 13.26
N ASP A 200 14.99 -8.41 12.83
CA ASP A 200 15.99 -8.44 11.76
C ASP A 200 15.35 -8.51 10.36
N LEU A 201 14.01 -8.44 10.29
CA LEU A 201 13.21 -8.57 9.08
C LEU A 201 13.37 -9.92 8.38
N LYS A 202 13.61 -10.97 9.16
CA LYS A 202 13.66 -12.36 8.70
C LYS A 202 12.31 -13.03 8.92
N ILE A 203 12.00 -13.97 8.03
CA ILE A 203 10.80 -14.79 8.07
C ILE A 203 10.97 -15.81 9.20
N VAL A 204 10.03 -15.85 10.13
CA VAL A 204 9.99 -16.82 11.22
C VAL A 204 8.78 -17.72 11.05
N ILE A 205 9.01 -19.02 10.96
CA ILE A 205 7.98 -20.06 10.85
C ILE A 205 7.75 -20.66 12.22
N SER A 206 6.50 -20.85 12.61
CA SER A 206 6.14 -21.50 13.88
C SER A 206 6.71 -22.92 13.98
N ASP A 207 7.14 -23.31 15.19
CA ASP A 207 7.71 -24.63 15.46
C ASP A 207 6.75 -25.76 15.09
N ARG A 208 5.45 -25.59 15.35
CA ARG A 208 4.40 -26.49 14.90
C ARG A 208 4.49 -26.76 13.39
N VAL A 209 4.61 -25.74 12.56
CA VAL A 209 4.72 -25.91 11.10
C VAL A 209 6.05 -26.55 10.74
N MET A 210 7.15 -26.13 11.35
CA MET A 210 8.47 -26.72 11.11
C MET A 210 8.51 -28.24 11.36
N LYS A 211 7.74 -28.73 12.34
CA LYS A 211 7.67 -30.16 12.72
C LYS A 211 6.77 -31.02 11.80
N MET A 212 5.82 -30.43 11.07
CA MET A 212 4.81 -31.19 10.32
C MET A 212 5.34 -31.86 9.04
N LYS A 213 6.38 -31.30 8.39
CA LYS A 213 7.02 -31.76 7.13
C LYS A 213 6.18 -32.72 6.26
N THR A 214 5.12 -32.21 5.64
CA THR A 214 4.08 -33.03 5.00
C THR A 214 4.22 -33.19 3.48
N SER A 215 4.90 -32.28 2.77
CA SER A 215 4.95 -32.28 1.29
C SER A 215 6.10 -31.43 0.72
N PRO A 216 6.42 -31.55 -0.58
CA PRO A 216 7.38 -30.65 -1.25
C PRO A 216 6.98 -29.16 -1.17
N LEU A 217 5.67 -28.87 -1.25
CA LEU A 217 5.18 -27.50 -1.11
C LEU A 217 5.39 -26.97 0.32
N HIS A 218 5.25 -27.81 1.34
CA HIS A 218 5.54 -27.43 2.71
C HIS A 218 7.02 -27.04 2.89
N ASP A 219 7.92 -27.81 2.30
CA ASP A 219 9.36 -27.51 2.34
C ASP A 219 9.69 -26.18 1.64
N ALA A 220 9.22 -26.02 0.40
CA ALA A 220 9.48 -24.81 -0.39
C ALA A 220 8.76 -23.56 0.16
N GLY A 221 7.53 -23.73 0.65
CA GLY A 221 6.65 -22.65 1.10
C GLY A 221 6.89 -22.19 2.54
N PHE A 222 7.54 -23.00 3.38
CA PHE A 222 7.82 -22.67 4.77
C PHE A 222 9.28 -22.93 5.17
N VAL A 223 9.72 -24.19 5.13
CA VAL A 223 11.01 -24.60 5.72
C VAL A 223 12.19 -23.84 5.10
N LYS A 224 12.24 -23.76 3.77
CA LYS A 224 13.29 -23.03 3.04
C LYS A 224 13.21 -21.51 3.17
N LEU A 225 12.09 -20.97 3.64
CA LEU A 225 11.92 -19.54 3.85
C LEU A 225 12.32 -19.10 5.26
N HIS A 226 12.30 -20.02 6.23
CA HIS A 226 12.68 -19.71 7.61
C HIS A 226 14.09 -19.11 7.68
N GLY A 227 14.23 -17.96 8.35
CA GLY A 227 15.49 -17.24 8.51
C GLY A 227 15.88 -16.35 7.31
N ASN A 228 15.20 -16.45 6.16
CA ASN A 228 15.46 -15.58 5.03
C ASN A 228 14.94 -14.16 5.31
N LYS A 229 15.65 -13.15 4.82
CA LYS A 229 15.17 -11.77 4.86
C LYS A 229 14.00 -11.57 3.89
N ILE A 230 13.02 -10.80 4.32
CA ILE A 230 11.93 -10.36 3.44
C ILE A 230 12.44 -9.36 2.41
N ILE A 231 11.78 -9.29 1.27
CA ILE A 231 11.93 -8.18 0.33
C ILE A 231 11.22 -6.98 0.92
N LEU A 232 11.96 -5.89 1.14
CA LEU A 232 11.40 -4.65 1.64
C LEU A 232 10.76 -3.82 0.52
N PRO A 233 9.69 -3.05 0.84
CA PRO A 233 9.10 -2.15 -0.13
C PRO A 233 10.01 -0.95 -0.36
N GLU A 234 9.87 -0.31 -1.53
CA GLU A 234 10.68 0.87 -1.89
C GLU A 234 10.21 2.17 -1.22
N LYS A 235 8.99 2.16 -0.69
CA LYS A 235 8.26 3.22 0.02
C LYS A 235 7.38 2.59 1.09
N PHE A 236 6.96 3.35 2.09
CA PHE A 236 6.07 2.86 3.17
C PHE A 236 6.54 1.56 3.87
N LYS A 237 7.80 1.51 4.31
CA LYS A 237 8.31 0.36 5.09
C LYS A 237 7.38 0.03 6.26
N PRO A 238 7.10 -1.26 6.53
CA PRO A 238 6.38 -1.69 7.71
C PRO A 238 6.91 -1.05 9.00
N ASP A 239 6.01 -0.50 9.81
CA ASP A 239 6.40 0.06 11.10
C ASP A 239 6.61 -1.01 12.16
N GLU A 240 7.51 -0.72 13.10
CA GLU A 240 7.97 -1.64 14.14
C GLU A 240 6.83 -2.09 15.05
N TYR A 241 5.96 -1.14 15.46
CA TYR A 241 4.77 -1.42 16.26
C TYR A 241 3.89 -2.49 15.61
N SER A 242 3.65 -2.39 14.30
CA SER A 242 2.76 -3.33 13.61
C SER A 242 3.38 -4.73 13.60
N LEU A 243 4.66 -4.85 13.28
CA LEU A 243 5.37 -6.13 13.29
C LEU A 243 5.41 -6.75 14.70
N GLU A 244 5.66 -5.94 15.73
CA GLU A 244 5.63 -6.38 17.13
C GLU A 244 4.24 -6.86 17.55
N TYR A 245 3.19 -6.14 17.15
CA TYR A 245 1.81 -6.56 17.41
C TYR A 245 1.54 -7.94 16.79
N HIS A 246 1.94 -8.16 15.54
CA HIS A 246 1.74 -9.45 14.89
C HIS A 246 2.48 -10.57 15.64
N ARG A 247 3.76 -10.36 16.00
CA ARG A 247 4.54 -11.35 16.76
C ARG A 247 3.95 -11.67 18.13
N SER A 248 3.41 -10.67 18.83
CA SER A 248 2.93 -10.82 20.21
C SER A 248 1.47 -11.27 20.32
N LYS A 249 0.63 -10.98 19.32
CA LYS A 249 -0.82 -11.21 19.39
C LYS A 249 -1.37 -12.22 18.37
N ILE A 250 -0.63 -12.50 17.30
CA ILE A 250 -1.11 -13.33 16.19
C ILE A 250 -0.24 -14.57 16.01
N PHE A 251 1.08 -14.40 16.00
CA PHE A 251 2.02 -15.50 15.78
C PHE A 251 1.89 -16.59 16.85
N ILE A 252 1.80 -17.84 16.38
CA ILE A 252 1.64 -19.01 17.24
C ILE A 252 3.04 -19.52 17.58
N ASN A 253 3.53 -19.17 18.76
CA ASN A 253 4.83 -19.61 19.27
C ASN A 253 4.66 -20.88 20.15
N ASN A 254 4.38 -22.03 19.50
CA ASN A 254 4.27 -23.35 20.15
C ASN A 254 5.01 -24.43 19.33
#